data_AF-A0A6L7UKV0-F1
#
_entry.id   AF-A0A6L7UKV0-F1
#
_cell.length_a   1.000
_cell.length_b   1.000
_cell.length_c   1.000
_cell.angle_alpha   90.00
_cell.angle_beta   90.00
_cell.angle_gamma   90.00
#
_symmetry.space_group_name_H-M   'P 1'
#
loop_
_entity.id
_entity.type
_entity.pdbx_description
1 polymer ?
#
loop_
_entity_poly.entity_id
_entity_poly.type
_entity_poly.pdbx_seq_one_letter_code
_entity_poly.pdbx_strand_id
1 'polypeptide(L)'
;MNSKGNRHRSSHRPPASRIARLIAEDFFGDALDLDSRDMSREAPGGLMPATGAGREQGAEGRTWLGMPEVEVVRAIRRSATTSEAGQDSTRLFSVRTSQRVRFLGGNDRVVRLFLTFISAMDRVRDATQLWRAGMSLFEERPELFDPQHAAGMEFGTLHALLKSTGVSRKHGQDTGAWLQVASTLARCPESPVRQVIYAGRGDAQELLRDLRTRDEGGHLRFPLLGGPKIRLMWIRMMVNPGGAVIGRIDTVPVAVDAQVRRATENLGVTATRGLPLRKAKPVIHQAWLDALSEVEIGGPPGIADTCAALDPALWFFGRHGCSHCEKAGRKVRFGRACDHCVRFNQLSSTG
;
A
#
# COMPACT_ATOMS: atom_id res chain seq x y z
N MET A 1 -38.06 -10.25 -50.11
CA MET A 1 -37.96 -9.77 -48.71
C MET A 1 -37.33 -10.88 -47.87
N ASN A 2 -36.02 -10.83 -47.63
CA ASN A 2 -35.34 -11.79 -46.75
C ASN A 2 -34.51 -11.01 -45.73
N SER A 3 -35.14 -10.70 -44.60
CA SER A 3 -34.50 -10.12 -43.42
C SER A 3 -33.71 -11.22 -42.70
N LYS A 4 -32.42 -11.36 -43.03
CA LYS A 4 -31.48 -12.14 -42.21
C LYS A 4 -31.26 -11.40 -40.90
N GLY A 5 -31.93 -11.87 -39.85
CA GLY A 5 -31.78 -11.39 -38.48
C GLY A 5 -30.36 -11.56 -38.01
N ASN A 6 -29.66 -10.44 -37.83
CA ASN A 6 -28.32 -10.38 -37.27
C ASN A 6 -28.43 -10.66 -35.76
N ARG A 7 -28.28 -11.94 -35.35
CA ARG A 7 -28.15 -12.31 -33.93
C ARG A 7 -26.81 -11.78 -33.45
N HIS A 8 -26.81 -10.58 -32.87
CA HIS A 8 -25.68 -10.09 -32.08
C HIS A 8 -25.37 -11.14 -31.01
N ARG A 9 -24.25 -11.86 -31.18
CA ARG A 9 -23.66 -12.66 -30.11
C ARG A 9 -23.36 -11.70 -28.97
N SER A 10 -24.18 -11.75 -27.93
CA SER A 10 -23.89 -11.15 -26.63
C SER A 10 -22.53 -11.69 -26.21
N SER A 11 -21.49 -10.87 -26.34
CA SER A 11 -20.15 -11.18 -25.86
C SER A 11 -20.29 -11.41 -24.35
N HIS A 12 -20.30 -12.68 -23.93
CA HIS A 12 -20.39 -13.05 -22.53
C HIS A 12 -19.24 -12.37 -21.79
N ARG A 13 -19.55 -11.31 -21.05
CA ARG A 13 -18.60 -10.78 -20.07
C ARG A 13 -18.42 -11.87 -19.01
N PRO A 14 -17.17 -12.18 -18.63
CA PRO A 14 -16.95 -13.10 -17.53
C PRO A 14 -17.63 -12.54 -16.26
N PRO A 15 -18.14 -13.42 -15.38
CA PRO A 15 -18.63 -13.01 -14.06
C PRO A 15 -17.54 -12.27 -13.26
N ALA A 16 -17.92 -11.25 -12.49
CA ALA A 16 -16.99 -10.48 -11.66
C ALA A 16 -16.27 -11.37 -10.63
N SER A 17 -16.96 -12.40 -10.13
CA SER A 17 -16.43 -13.45 -9.26
C SER A 17 -15.23 -14.19 -9.86
N ARG A 18 -15.32 -14.59 -11.14
CA ARG A 18 -14.18 -15.18 -11.87
C ARG A 18 -12.99 -14.22 -11.96
N ILE A 19 -13.24 -12.94 -12.20
CA ILE A 19 -12.19 -11.91 -12.26
C ILE A 19 -11.53 -11.73 -10.88
N ALA A 20 -12.31 -11.69 -9.80
CA ALA A 20 -11.80 -11.55 -8.45
C ALA A 20 -10.81 -12.69 -8.11
N ARG A 21 -11.19 -13.94 -8.40
CA ARG A 21 -10.32 -15.10 -8.20
C ARG A 21 -9.03 -15.00 -9.00
N LEU A 22 -9.11 -14.70 -10.30
CA LEU A 22 -7.92 -14.58 -11.15
C LEU A 22 -6.96 -13.49 -10.67
N ILE A 23 -7.48 -12.32 -10.27
CA ILE A 23 -6.65 -11.24 -9.73
C ILE A 23 -5.94 -11.68 -8.45
N ALA A 24 -6.67 -12.33 -7.54
CA ALA A 24 -6.11 -12.79 -6.27
C ALA A 24 -5.04 -13.87 -6.50
N GLU A 25 -5.33 -14.89 -7.30
CA GLU A 25 -4.38 -15.95 -7.64
C GLU A 25 -3.15 -15.40 -8.37
N ASP A 26 -3.33 -14.50 -9.34
CA ASP A 26 -2.21 -13.88 -10.05
C ASP A 26 -1.32 -13.12 -9.06
N PHE A 27 -1.93 -12.29 -8.21
CA PHE A 27 -1.19 -11.42 -7.28
C PHE A 27 -0.53 -12.17 -6.12
N PHE A 28 -1.20 -13.17 -5.55
CA PHE A 28 -0.71 -13.90 -4.38
C PHE A 28 -0.01 -15.23 -4.71
N GLY A 29 -0.13 -15.73 -5.94
CA GLY A 29 0.26 -17.10 -6.33
C GLY A 29 1.28 -17.22 -7.46
N ASP A 30 2.20 -16.27 -7.62
CA ASP A 30 3.33 -16.31 -8.58
C ASP A 30 2.96 -16.34 -10.08
N ALA A 31 1.71 -16.10 -10.47
CA ALA A 31 1.29 -16.12 -11.88
C ALA A 31 1.38 -14.75 -12.60
N LEU A 32 2.06 -13.76 -12.03
CA LEU A 32 2.31 -12.46 -12.65
C LEU A 32 3.48 -12.52 -13.64
N ASP A 33 3.25 -12.05 -14.87
CA ASP A 33 4.30 -11.90 -15.89
C ASP A 33 5.00 -10.55 -15.70
N LEU A 34 6.03 -10.54 -14.86
CA LEU A 34 6.83 -9.35 -14.56
C LEU A 34 8.01 -9.18 -15.52
N ASP A 35 8.50 -10.28 -16.10
CA ASP A 35 9.67 -10.31 -16.98
C ASP A 35 9.40 -9.65 -18.33
N SER A 36 8.16 -9.72 -18.83
CA SER A 36 7.73 -9.02 -20.05
C SER A 36 7.83 -7.49 -19.98
N ARG A 37 8.21 -6.91 -18.83
CA ARG A 37 8.03 -5.49 -18.54
C ARG A 37 9.30 -4.65 -18.45
N ASP A 38 10.50 -5.23 -18.55
CA ASP A 38 11.77 -4.51 -18.32
C ASP A 38 11.66 -3.54 -17.12
N MET A 39 11.08 -4.02 -16.00
CA MET A 39 10.81 -3.17 -14.82
C MET A 39 12.10 -2.62 -14.18
N SER A 40 13.25 -3.18 -14.56
CA SER A 40 14.61 -2.75 -14.25
C SER A 40 14.90 -1.29 -14.61
N ARG A 41 14.13 -0.70 -15.54
CA ARG A 41 14.37 0.63 -16.09
C ARG A 41 13.58 1.78 -15.47
N GLU A 42 12.81 1.58 -14.40
CA GLU A 42 12.33 2.71 -13.60
C GLU A 42 13.49 3.29 -12.75
N ALA A 43 14.44 3.94 -13.43
CA ALA A 43 15.53 4.68 -12.81
C ALA A 43 14.98 5.85 -11.96
N PRO A 44 15.60 6.16 -10.81
CA PRO A 44 15.20 7.31 -10.01
C PRO A 44 15.71 8.59 -10.66
N GLY A 45 14.81 9.38 -11.27
CA GLY A 45 15.03 10.81 -11.50
C GLY A 45 15.99 11.20 -12.63
N GLY A 46 15.48 11.91 -13.63
CA GLY A 46 16.30 12.80 -14.44
C GLY A 46 16.68 14.04 -13.64
N LEU A 47 17.90 14.06 -13.10
CA LEU A 47 18.62 15.28 -12.76
C LEU A 47 20.07 15.14 -13.25
N MET A 48 20.49 16.13 -14.03
CA MET A 48 21.85 16.28 -14.59
C MET A 48 22.89 16.46 -13.48
N PRO A 49 24.16 16.08 -13.70
CA PRO A 49 25.19 16.10 -12.68
C PRO A 49 25.88 17.47 -12.59
N ALA A 50 26.34 17.82 -11.39
CA ALA A 50 27.40 18.80 -11.19
C ALA A 50 28.54 18.14 -10.42
N THR A 51 29.74 18.33 -10.96
CA THR A 51 31.05 17.85 -10.51
C THR A 51 31.59 18.63 -9.31
N GLY A 52 32.41 18.00 -8.47
CA GLY A 52 33.30 18.72 -7.56
C GLY A 52 33.97 17.82 -6.51
N ALA A 53 35.28 17.65 -6.64
CA ALA A 53 36.15 16.84 -5.78
C ALA A 53 36.74 17.64 -4.60
N GLY A 54 37.15 16.95 -3.54
CA GLY A 54 38.03 17.47 -2.48
C GLY A 54 38.34 16.41 -1.42
N ARG A 55 39.63 16.17 -1.16
CA ARG A 55 40.20 15.10 -0.31
C ARG A 55 41.17 15.75 0.70
N GLU A 56 41.22 15.26 1.94
CA GLU A 56 42.37 15.07 2.87
C GLU A 56 41.86 14.86 4.32
N GLN A 57 42.05 13.69 4.96
CA GLN A 57 43.15 13.25 5.86
C GLN A 57 43.24 14.06 7.17
N GLY A 58 43.22 13.50 8.40
CA GLY A 58 43.14 12.13 8.90
C GLY A 58 43.05 12.11 10.45
N ALA A 59 42.77 10.94 11.04
CA ALA A 59 43.13 10.56 12.42
C ALA A 59 42.90 9.05 12.59
N GLU A 60 43.93 8.37 13.08
CA GLU A 60 43.98 6.94 13.35
C GLU A 60 43.09 6.51 14.52
N GLY A 61 42.65 5.24 14.50
CA GLY A 61 42.14 4.56 15.70
C GLY A 61 40.88 3.72 15.50
N ARG A 62 41.01 2.58 14.78
CA ARG A 62 39.98 1.57 14.44
C ARG A 62 38.87 2.05 13.50
N THR A 63 38.85 1.51 12.28
CA THR A 63 37.74 1.73 11.35
C THR A 63 36.49 0.95 11.78
N TRP A 64 35.34 1.62 11.78
CA TRP A 64 33.99 1.05 11.97
C TRP A 64 33.74 -0.24 11.15
N LEU A 65 34.47 -0.41 10.05
CA LEU A 65 34.46 -1.59 9.18
C LEU A 65 34.98 -2.90 9.81
N GLY A 66 35.62 -2.85 10.98
CA GLY A 66 36.17 -4.01 11.70
C GLY A 66 35.36 -4.46 12.93
N MET A 67 34.14 -3.94 13.11
CA MET A 67 33.26 -4.38 14.21
C MET A 67 32.56 -5.70 13.83
N PRO A 68 32.41 -6.68 14.75
CA PRO A 68 31.70 -7.96 14.50
C PRO A 68 30.29 -7.77 13.90
N GLU A 69 29.64 -6.66 14.24
CA GLU A 69 28.32 -6.27 13.74
C GLU A 69 28.34 -5.82 12.26
N VAL A 70 29.48 -5.31 11.76
CA VAL A 70 29.67 -4.94 10.35
C VAL A 70 30.07 -6.15 9.49
N GLU A 71 30.71 -7.17 10.07
CA GLU A 71 30.87 -8.48 9.42
C GLU A 71 29.54 -9.22 9.30
N VAL A 72 28.63 -9.11 10.27
CA VAL A 72 27.26 -9.62 10.15
C VAL A 72 26.50 -8.92 9.02
N VAL A 73 26.62 -7.59 8.90
CA VAL A 73 25.99 -6.83 7.79
C VAL A 73 26.62 -7.13 6.43
N ARG A 74 27.93 -7.40 6.35
CA ARG A 74 28.61 -7.82 5.11
C ARG A 74 28.34 -9.28 4.75
N ALA A 75 28.21 -10.17 5.72
CA ALA A 75 27.79 -11.55 5.52
C ALA A 75 26.34 -11.60 5.01
N ILE A 76 25.45 -10.77 5.56
CA ILE A 76 24.06 -10.58 5.07
C ILE A 76 24.04 -10.02 3.64
N ARG A 77 24.95 -9.09 3.29
CA ARG A 77 25.06 -8.58 1.91
C ARG A 77 25.62 -9.60 0.92
N ARG A 78 26.47 -10.53 1.37
CA ARG A 78 27.01 -11.63 0.55
C ARG A 78 26.09 -12.85 0.48
N SER A 79 25.14 -13.00 1.39
CA SER A 79 24.05 -13.98 1.29
C SER A 79 22.80 -13.42 0.60
N ALA A 80 22.66 -12.08 0.50
CA ALA A 80 21.61 -11.44 -0.29
C ALA A 80 21.81 -11.56 -1.82
N THR A 81 22.94 -12.11 -2.28
CA THR A 81 23.15 -12.46 -3.70
C THR A 81 22.47 -13.76 -4.14
N THR A 82 21.72 -14.43 -3.26
CA THR A 82 20.81 -15.53 -3.63
C THR A 82 19.34 -15.24 -3.38
N SER A 83 18.95 -13.97 -3.19
CA SER A 83 17.53 -13.62 -3.22
C SER A 83 17.02 -13.78 -4.64
N GLU A 84 16.17 -14.78 -4.86
CA GLU A 84 15.40 -15.03 -6.09
C GLU A 84 14.89 -13.70 -6.67
N ALA A 85 15.52 -13.26 -7.77
CA ALA A 85 15.33 -11.94 -8.34
C ALA A 85 13.95 -11.72 -8.98
N GLY A 86 13.02 -12.69 -8.91
CA GLY A 86 11.68 -12.60 -9.51
C GLY A 86 10.55 -12.29 -8.50
N GLN A 87 10.53 -12.95 -7.34
CA GLN A 87 9.39 -12.91 -6.41
C GLN A 87 9.35 -11.67 -5.50
N ASP A 88 10.49 -11.02 -5.26
CA ASP A 88 10.53 -9.94 -4.29
C ASP A 88 9.77 -8.70 -4.82
N SER A 89 9.78 -8.47 -6.15
CA SER A 89 9.18 -7.29 -6.78
C SER A 89 7.65 -7.14 -6.63
N THR A 90 6.92 -8.23 -6.33
CA THR A 90 5.45 -8.20 -6.12
C THR A 90 5.04 -7.87 -4.69
N ARG A 91 5.96 -8.00 -3.72
CA ARG A 91 5.65 -7.73 -2.32
C ARG A 91 5.43 -6.24 -2.11
N LEU A 92 4.23 -5.90 -1.61
CA LEU A 92 3.88 -4.53 -1.23
C LEU A 92 4.94 -3.94 -0.30
N PHE A 93 5.27 -2.66 -0.49
CA PHE A 93 6.24 -1.97 0.34
C PHE A 93 5.93 -2.10 1.83
N SER A 94 4.65 -1.99 2.22
CA SER A 94 4.23 -2.18 3.62
C SER A 94 4.65 -3.53 4.18
N VAL A 95 4.50 -4.63 3.42
CA VAL A 95 4.91 -5.98 3.83
C VAL A 95 6.42 -6.06 4.02
N ARG A 96 7.20 -5.59 3.03
CA ARG A 96 8.67 -5.59 3.09
C ARG A 96 9.19 -4.75 4.26
N THR A 97 8.66 -3.53 4.45
CA THR A 97 9.07 -2.67 5.55
C THR A 97 8.67 -3.27 6.90
N SER A 98 7.52 -3.93 7.01
CA SER A 98 7.13 -4.62 8.25
C SER A 98 8.02 -5.83 8.55
N GLN A 99 8.42 -6.61 7.54
CA GLN A 99 9.42 -7.66 7.70
C GLN A 99 10.77 -7.09 8.14
N ARG A 100 11.17 -5.95 7.57
CA ARG A 100 12.41 -5.26 7.95
C ARG A 100 12.36 -4.72 9.38
N VAL A 101 11.25 -4.13 9.83
CA VAL A 101 11.05 -3.72 11.23
C VAL A 101 11.21 -4.93 12.17
N ARG A 102 10.65 -6.09 11.82
CA ARG A 102 10.84 -7.33 12.60
C ARG A 102 12.29 -7.81 12.60
N PHE A 103 12.95 -7.76 11.45
CA PHE A 103 14.36 -8.11 11.33
C PHE A 103 15.26 -7.24 12.22
N LEU A 104 14.89 -5.97 12.43
CA LEU A 104 15.58 -5.04 13.34
C LEU A 104 15.18 -5.23 14.83
N GLY A 105 14.49 -6.32 15.18
CA GLY A 105 14.09 -6.64 16.55
C GLY A 105 12.74 -6.06 16.97
N GLY A 106 11.99 -5.41 16.07
CA GLY A 106 10.65 -4.90 16.35
C GLY A 106 9.64 -6.04 16.49
N ASN A 107 8.83 -6.02 17.55
CA ASN A 107 7.67 -6.91 17.68
C ASN A 107 6.46 -6.36 16.89
N ASP A 108 5.34 -7.10 16.87
CA ASP A 108 4.17 -6.69 16.09
C ASP A 108 3.56 -5.34 16.54
N ARG A 109 3.71 -4.96 17.81
CA ARG A 109 3.30 -3.62 18.28
C ARG A 109 4.13 -2.54 17.57
N VAL A 110 5.44 -2.72 17.50
CA VAL A 110 6.35 -1.79 16.81
C VAL A 110 6.02 -1.73 15.31
N VAL A 111 5.71 -2.87 14.69
CA VAL A 111 5.24 -2.92 13.29
C VAL A 111 3.95 -2.11 13.11
N ARG A 112 2.96 -2.26 13.98
CA ARG A 112 1.69 -1.51 13.90
C ARG A 112 1.86 -0.03 14.15
N LEU A 113 2.76 0.37 15.06
CA LEU A 113 3.13 1.78 15.24
C LEU A 113 3.77 2.35 13.98
N PHE A 114 4.77 1.67 13.42
CA PHE A 114 5.40 2.04 12.15
C PHE A 114 4.37 2.22 11.03
N LEU A 115 3.53 1.20 10.81
CA LEU A 115 2.47 1.24 9.80
C LEU A 115 1.52 2.42 10.03
N THR A 116 1.17 2.72 11.28
CA THR A 116 0.26 3.82 11.63
C THR A 116 0.84 5.18 11.26
N PHE A 117 2.07 5.48 11.70
CA PHE A 117 2.70 6.76 11.42
C PHE A 117 2.97 6.95 9.92
N ILE A 118 3.50 5.94 9.24
CA ILE A 118 3.78 6.05 7.80
C ILE A 118 2.50 6.15 6.99
N SER A 119 1.44 5.40 7.33
CA SER A 119 0.14 5.51 6.63
C SER A 119 -0.49 6.89 6.79
N ALA A 120 -0.32 7.55 7.94
CA ALA A 120 -0.81 8.90 8.15
C ALA A 120 -0.17 9.90 7.16
N MET A 121 1.06 9.63 6.72
CA MET A 121 1.81 10.45 5.76
C MET A 121 1.56 10.05 4.29
N ASP A 122 0.83 8.96 4.02
CA ASP A 122 0.62 8.43 2.66
C ASP A 122 -0.46 9.20 1.88
N ARG A 123 -0.11 10.41 1.47
CA ARG A 123 -1.04 11.31 0.76
C ARG A 123 -0.33 12.16 -0.28
N VAL A 124 -0.91 12.14 -1.49
CA VAL A 124 -0.53 13.02 -2.61
C VAL A 124 0.98 12.97 -2.87
N ARG A 125 1.56 11.78 -2.84
CA ARG A 125 2.98 11.54 -3.11
C ARG A 125 3.20 10.13 -3.64
N ASP A 126 4.42 9.88 -4.08
CA ASP A 126 4.85 8.53 -4.40
C ASP A 126 4.99 7.72 -3.09
N ALA A 127 4.15 6.68 -2.97
CA ALA A 127 4.13 5.80 -1.81
C ALA A 127 5.47 5.08 -1.62
N THR A 128 6.11 4.62 -2.71
CA THR A 128 7.40 3.92 -2.63
C THR A 128 8.48 4.79 -1.98
N GLN A 129 8.59 6.06 -2.37
CA GLN A 129 9.50 7.01 -1.74
C GLN A 129 9.16 7.23 -0.26
N LEU A 130 7.88 7.34 0.08
CA LEU A 130 7.46 7.49 1.48
C LEU A 130 7.85 6.27 2.33
N TRP A 131 7.54 5.06 1.89
CA TRP A 131 7.84 3.84 2.64
C TRP A 131 9.35 3.64 2.81
N ARG A 132 10.16 3.98 1.79
CA ARG A 132 11.63 3.98 1.90
C ARG A 132 12.12 5.02 2.92
N ALA A 133 11.67 6.27 2.80
CA ALA A 133 12.02 7.32 3.75
C ALA A 133 11.61 6.98 5.19
N GLY A 134 10.42 6.38 5.35
CA GLY A 134 9.92 5.90 6.63
C GLY A 134 10.79 4.80 7.22
N MET A 135 11.22 3.84 6.40
CA MET A 135 12.12 2.77 6.82
C MET A 135 13.49 3.33 7.24
N SER A 136 14.07 4.25 6.48
CA SER A 136 15.32 4.94 6.85
C SER A 136 15.16 5.71 8.17
N LEU A 137 14.05 6.44 8.35
CA LEU A 137 13.76 7.12 9.60
C LEU A 137 13.67 6.15 10.78
N PHE A 138 13.05 4.99 10.60
CA PHE A 138 12.94 3.98 11.66
C PHE A 138 14.29 3.32 11.99
N GLU A 139 15.14 3.08 10.98
CA GLU A 139 16.49 2.55 11.20
C GLU A 139 17.37 3.52 11.99
N GLU A 140 17.27 4.82 11.69
CA GLU A 140 18.09 5.84 12.33
C GLU A 140 17.52 6.31 13.69
N ARG A 141 16.20 6.47 13.77
CA ARG A 141 15.48 7.14 14.86
C ARG A 141 14.19 6.40 15.25
N PRO A 142 14.27 5.11 15.68
CA PRO A 142 13.09 4.30 15.99
C PRO A 142 12.22 4.89 17.11
N GLU A 143 12.79 5.71 18.00
CA GLU A 143 12.08 6.39 19.08
C GLU A 143 11.01 7.38 18.58
N LEU A 144 11.10 7.87 17.33
CA LEU A 144 10.07 8.76 16.75
C LEU A 144 8.74 8.04 16.48
N PHE A 145 8.75 6.71 16.54
CA PHE A 145 7.56 5.86 16.41
C PHE A 145 6.99 5.42 17.77
N ASP A 146 7.65 5.76 18.88
CA ASP A 146 7.08 5.63 20.22
C ASP A 146 6.15 6.82 20.49
N PRO A 147 4.84 6.61 20.69
CA PRO A 147 3.91 7.70 20.96
C PRO A 147 4.26 8.57 22.17
N GLN A 148 4.87 8.00 23.22
CA GLN A 148 5.24 8.79 24.39
C GLN A 148 6.39 9.75 24.08
N HIS A 149 7.43 9.25 23.41
CA HIS A 149 8.55 10.07 22.98
C HIS A 149 8.09 11.14 21.97
N ALA A 150 7.41 10.72 20.90
CA ALA A 150 6.99 11.63 19.84
C ALA A 150 6.02 12.72 20.34
N ALA A 151 5.09 12.41 21.25
CA ALA A 151 4.18 13.40 21.82
C ALA A 151 4.88 14.44 22.71
N GLY A 152 6.03 14.09 23.29
CA GLY A 152 6.85 15.00 24.10
C GLY A 152 7.78 15.90 23.30
N MET A 153 7.86 15.74 21.97
CA MET A 153 8.76 16.52 21.14
C MET A 153 8.24 17.92 20.86
N GLU A 154 9.17 18.87 20.77
CA GLU A 154 8.88 20.21 20.26
C GLU A 154 8.57 20.15 18.74
N PHE A 155 7.60 20.95 18.32
CA PHE A 155 7.07 20.94 16.95
C PHE A 155 8.15 21.21 15.90
N GLY A 156 8.94 22.28 16.07
CA GLY A 156 10.03 22.66 15.17
C GLY A 156 11.10 21.58 15.05
N THR A 157 11.43 20.90 16.15
CA THR A 157 12.37 19.78 16.19
C THR A 157 11.86 18.60 15.35
N LEU A 158 10.62 18.14 15.60
CA LEU A 158 10.03 17.07 14.81
C LEU A 158 9.83 17.48 13.34
N HIS A 159 9.46 18.74 13.10
CA HIS A 159 9.36 19.29 11.75
C HIS A 159 10.68 19.18 10.99
N ALA A 160 11.79 19.60 11.58
CA ALA A 160 13.10 19.53 10.95
C ALA A 160 13.46 18.07 10.59
N LEU A 161 13.23 17.13 11.51
CA LEU A 161 13.51 15.70 11.31
C LEU A 161 12.65 15.06 10.21
N LEU A 162 11.33 15.27 10.24
CA LEU A 162 10.42 14.71 9.22
C LEU A 162 10.69 15.32 7.83
N LYS A 163 11.15 16.58 7.78
CA LYS A 163 11.55 17.24 6.54
C LYS A 163 12.87 16.69 6.00
N SER A 164 13.92 16.62 6.83
CA SER A 164 15.26 16.20 6.39
C SER A 164 15.29 14.75 5.91
N THR A 165 14.49 13.88 6.51
CA THR A 165 14.35 12.47 6.12
C THR A 165 13.44 12.24 4.91
N GLY A 166 12.74 13.27 4.44
CA GLY A 166 11.81 13.17 3.31
C GLY A 166 10.49 12.43 3.61
N VAL A 167 10.26 12.05 4.87
CA VAL A 167 8.98 11.46 5.32
C VAL A 167 7.82 12.46 5.18
N SER A 168 8.10 13.74 5.34
CA SER A 168 7.10 14.79 5.16
C SER A 168 7.20 15.50 3.80
N ARG A 169 6.04 15.88 3.24
CA ARG A 169 5.91 16.77 2.08
C ARG A 169 5.17 18.06 2.40
N LYS A 170 4.13 17.97 3.24
CA LYS A 170 3.37 19.13 3.72
C LYS A 170 3.76 19.39 5.17
N HIS A 171 4.97 19.88 5.35
CA HIS A 171 5.69 19.81 6.62
C HIS A 171 4.89 20.23 7.85
N GLY A 172 4.24 21.39 7.84
CA GLY A 172 3.41 21.80 8.98
C GLY A 172 2.24 20.85 9.28
N GLN A 173 1.50 20.43 8.24
CA GLN A 173 0.36 19.54 8.38
C GLN A 173 0.78 18.13 8.81
N ASP A 174 1.86 17.61 8.21
CA ASP A 174 2.38 16.27 8.47
C ASP A 174 2.93 16.18 9.91
N THR A 175 3.72 17.17 10.34
CA THR A 175 4.24 17.24 11.72
C THR A 175 3.11 17.37 12.74
N GLY A 176 2.14 18.27 12.50
CA GLY A 176 0.99 18.40 13.39
C GLY A 176 0.17 17.11 13.49
N ALA A 177 0.01 16.40 12.37
CA ALA A 177 -0.69 15.12 12.38
C ALA A 177 0.10 14.02 13.11
N TRP A 178 1.43 13.97 12.95
CA TRP A 178 2.30 13.05 13.67
C TRP A 178 2.19 13.24 15.19
N LEU A 179 2.31 14.49 15.67
CA LEU A 179 2.15 14.82 17.09
C LEU A 179 0.76 14.50 17.60
N GLN A 180 -0.29 14.77 16.84
CA GLN A 180 -1.67 14.50 17.27
C GLN A 180 -1.94 12.99 17.35
N VAL A 181 -1.44 12.19 16.40
CA VAL A 181 -1.51 10.72 16.46
C VAL A 181 -0.76 10.22 17.69
N ALA A 182 0.48 10.68 17.91
CA ALA A 182 1.29 10.30 19.07
C ALA A 182 0.58 10.66 20.39
N SER A 183 0.09 11.88 20.51
CA SER A 183 -0.61 12.38 21.70
C SER A 183 -1.87 11.58 21.99
N THR A 184 -2.66 11.26 20.97
CA THR A 184 -3.87 10.44 21.11
C THR A 184 -3.53 9.03 21.58
N LEU A 185 -2.53 8.38 20.96
CA LEU A 185 -2.10 7.04 21.37
C LEU A 185 -1.54 7.00 22.80
N ALA A 186 -0.90 8.09 23.24
CA ALA A 186 -0.36 8.23 24.59
C ALA A 186 -1.46 8.47 25.65
N ARG A 187 -2.51 9.23 25.33
CA ARG A 187 -3.48 9.76 26.31
C ARG A 187 -4.87 9.10 26.28
N CYS A 188 -5.23 8.40 25.22
CA CYS A 188 -6.55 7.79 25.04
C CYS A 188 -6.46 6.26 25.10
N PRO A 189 -6.27 5.64 26.28
CA PRO A 189 -6.16 4.18 26.43
C PRO A 189 -7.38 3.42 25.89
N GLU A 190 -8.55 4.06 25.90
CA GLU A 190 -9.84 3.52 25.47
C GLU A 190 -10.02 3.46 23.95
N SER A 191 -9.21 4.19 23.16
CA SER A 191 -9.33 4.25 21.70
C SER A 191 -9.23 2.86 21.06
N PRO A 192 -10.22 2.42 20.25
CA PRO A 192 -10.11 1.21 19.44
C PRO A 192 -8.85 1.16 18.57
N VAL A 193 -8.43 2.28 17.97
CA VAL A 193 -7.18 2.37 17.20
C VAL A 193 -5.96 2.06 18.07
N ARG A 194 -5.93 2.58 19.30
CA ARG A 194 -4.87 2.24 20.24
C ARG A 194 -4.92 0.76 20.64
N GLN A 195 -6.10 0.22 20.91
CA GLN A 195 -6.26 -1.19 21.27
C GLN A 195 -5.72 -2.13 20.18
N VAL A 196 -6.04 -1.89 18.90
CA VAL A 196 -5.52 -2.73 17.82
C VAL A 196 -4.00 -2.62 17.66
N ILE A 197 -3.42 -1.44 17.90
CA ILE A 197 -1.96 -1.25 17.85
C ILE A 197 -1.27 -1.98 19.02
N TYR A 198 -1.74 -1.80 20.25
CA TYR A 198 -1.06 -2.28 21.45
C TYR A 198 -1.39 -3.74 21.79
N ALA A 199 -2.67 -4.11 21.74
CA ALA A 199 -3.14 -5.46 22.08
C ALA A 199 -3.21 -6.39 20.86
N GLY A 200 -3.12 -5.86 19.64
CA GLY A 200 -3.23 -6.66 18.42
C GLY A 200 -4.62 -7.24 18.21
N ARG A 201 -5.66 -6.64 18.83
CA ARG A 201 -7.05 -7.09 18.72
C ARG A 201 -7.98 -5.89 18.56
N GLY A 202 -9.05 -6.06 17.78
CA GLY A 202 -10.06 -5.03 17.63
C GLY A 202 -11.18 -5.45 16.71
N ASP A 203 -11.99 -4.49 16.29
CA ASP A 203 -13.13 -4.69 15.41
C ASP A 203 -13.14 -3.63 14.29
N ALA A 204 -13.39 -4.06 13.05
CA ALA A 204 -13.30 -3.18 11.89
C ALA A 204 -14.28 -1.99 11.95
N GLN A 205 -15.51 -2.19 12.43
CA GLN A 205 -16.50 -1.11 12.50
C GLN A 205 -16.18 -0.10 13.61
N GLU A 206 -15.64 -0.59 14.73
CA GLU A 206 -15.13 0.29 15.80
C GLU A 206 -13.97 1.14 15.29
N LEU A 207 -13.00 0.55 14.59
CA LEU A 207 -11.89 1.27 13.99
C LEU A 207 -12.34 2.30 12.96
N LEU A 208 -13.30 1.95 12.09
CA LEU A 208 -13.86 2.86 11.09
C LEU A 208 -14.53 4.09 11.70
N ARG A 209 -15.18 3.92 12.87
CA ARG A 209 -15.77 5.00 13.66
C ARG A 209 -14.69 5.82 14.36
N ASP A 210 -13.77 5.16 15.07
CA ASP A 210 -12.74 5.82 15.88
C ASP A 210 -11.79 6.68 15.03
N LEU A 211 -11.44 6.24 13.83
CA LEU A 211 -10.64 7.01 12.87
C LEU A 211 -11.31 8.30 12.37
N ARG A 212 -12.60 8.52 12.68
CA ARG A 212 -13.33 9.77 12.39
C ARG A 212 -13.65 10.56 13.65
N THR A 213 -13.39 10.01 14.83
CA THR A 213 -13.68 10.66 16.10
C THR A 213 -12.83 11.90 16.28
N ARG A 214 -13.43 12.93 16.84
CA ARG A 214 -12.77 14.18 17.22
C ARG A 214 -12.49 14.20 18.72
N ASP A 215 -11.45 14.91 19.13
CA ASP A 215 -11.23 15.27 20.52
C ASP A 215 -12.19 16.39 20.96
N GLU A 216 -12.11 16.78 22.23
CA GLU A 216 -12.92 17.84 22.83
C GLU A 216 -12.70 19.20 22.16
N GLY A 217 -11.50 19.44 21.62
CA GLY A 217 -11.18 20.63 20.84
C GLY A 217 -11.70 20.59 19.41
N GLY A 218 -12.42 19.53 19.02
CA GLY A 218 -12.94 19.35 17.68
C GLY A 218 -11.90 18.94 16.65
N HIS A 219 -10.68 18.58 17.03
CA HIS A 219 -9.65 18.07 16.11
C HIS A 219 -9.82 16.57 15.91
N LEU A 220 -9.51 16.06 14.72
CA LEU A 220 -9.50 14.60 14.53
C LEU A 220 -8.44 13.98 15.46
N ARG A 221 -8.79 12.91 16.16
CA ARG A 221 -7.87 12.13 17.00
C ARG A 221 -6.74 11.49 16.18
N PHE A 222 -7.11 10.97 15.01
CA PHE A 222 -6.20 10.37 14.04
C PHE A 222 -6.24 11.14 12.73
N PRO A 223 -5.72 12.38 12.72
CA PRO A 223 -5.72 13.19 11.51
C PRO A 223 -4.96 12.43 10.43
N LEU A 224 -5.37 12.66 9.18
CA LEU A 224 -4.76 12.08 7.99
C LEU A 224 -4.97 10.55 7.82
N LEU A 225 -5.25 9.77 8.88
CA LEU A 225 -5.65 8.36 8.77
C LEU A 225 -7.13 8.19 8.43
N GLY A 226 -8.01 9.08 8.90
CA GLY A 226 -9.46 9.04 8.67
C GLY A 226 -9.93 9.30 7.23
N GLY A 227 -9.03 9.35 6.25
CA GLY A 227 -9.38 9.56 4.84
C GLY A 227 -10.12 8.35 4.23
N PRO A 228 -10.98 8.53 3.21
CA PRO A 228 -11.76 7.44 2.61
C PRO A 228 -10.93 6.26 2.08
N LYS A 229 -9.69 6.50 1.63
CA LYS A 229 -8.76 5.46 1.17
C LYS A 229 -7.90 4.95 2.33
N ILE A 230 -7.18 5.86 2.98
CA ILE A 230 -6.14 5.53 3.97
C ILE A 230 -6.73 4.77 5.15
N ARG A 231 -7.96 5.09 5.60
CA ARG A 231 -8.59 4.35 6.70
C ARG A 231 -8.73 2.85 6.39
N LEU A 232 -9.15 2.51 5.17
CA LEU A 232 -9.45 1.15 4.74
C LEU A 232 -8.14 0.38 4.55
N MET A 233 -7.19 1.03 3.89
CA MET A 233 -5.82 0.54 3.70
C MET A 233 -5.11 0.28 5.04
N TRP A 234 -5.25 1.18 6.01
CA TRP A 234 -4.63 1.02 7.33
C TRP A 234 -5.23 -0.16 8.10
N ILE A 235 -6.55 -0.32 8.13
CA ILE A 235 -7.21 -1.45 8.82
C ILE A 235 -6.72 -2.79 8.24
N ARG A 236 -6.67 -2.95 6.92
CA ARG A 236 -6.13 -4.18 6.33
C ARG A 236 -4.65 -4.40 6.67
N MET A 237 -3.85 -3.34 6.75
CA MET A 237 -2.44 -3.42 7.11
C MET A 237 -2.23 -3.77 8.59
N MET A 238 -3.16 -3.43 9.47
CA MET A 238 -3.13 -3.88 10.86
C MET A 238 -3.26 -5.40 10.95
N VAL A 239 -4.10 -6.03 10.11
CA VAL A 239 -4.18 -7.50 10.03
C VAL A 239 -2.95 -8.07 9.35
N ASN A 240 -2.70 -7.68 8.10
CA ASN A 240 -1.54 -8.12 7.34
C ASN A 240 -0.87 -6.93 6.63
N PRO A 241 0.38 -6.58 6.97
CA PRO A 241 1.37 -7.39 7.70
C PRO A 241 1.42 -7.19 9.23
N GLY A 242 0.50 -6.43 9.83
CA GLY A 242 0.56 -5.99 11.23
C GLY A 242 0.27 -7.06 12.30
N GLY A 243 -0.23 -8.23 11.91
CA GLY A 243 -0.47 -9.36 12.81
C GLY A 243 -1.62 -9.18 13.80
N ALA A 244 -2.49 -8.18 13.61
CA ALA A 244 -3.66 -8.00 14.47
C ALA A 244 -4.81 -8.94 14.08
N VAL A 245 -5.59 -9.37 15.08
CA VAL A 245 -6.85 -10.07 14.88
C VAL A 245 -7.99 -9.05 14.93
N ILE A 246 -8.63 -8.80 13.79
CA ILE A 246 -9.70 -7.82 13.67
C ILE A 246 -11.01 -8.52 13.32
N GLY A 247 -12.01 -8.40 14.19
CA GLY A 247 -13.37 -8.88 13.93
C GLY A 247 -14.07 -8.09 12.82
N ARG A 248 -15.01 -8.74 12.14
CA ARG A 248 -15.82 -8.14 11.05
C ARG A 248 -14.98 -7.51 9.93
N ILE A 249 -13.83 -8.09 9.63
CA ILE A 249 -12.88 -7.58 8.62
C ILE A 249 -13.47 -7.59 7.20
N ASP A 250 -14.42 -8.49 6.94
CA ASP A 250 -15.25 -8.57 5.74
C ASP A 250 -16.05 -7.28 5.47
N THR A 251 -16.33 -6.49 6.52
CA THR A 251 -17.02 -5.20 6.40
C THR A 251 -16.13 -4.08 5.85
N VAL A 252 -14.82 -4.31 5.68
CA VAL A 252 -13.88 -3.35 5.09
C VAL A 252 -13.94 -3.45 3.57
N PRO A 253 -14.52 -2.45 2.87
CA PRO A 253 -14.56 -2.47 1.40
C PRO A 253 -13.18 -2.22 0.80
N VAL A 254 -13.08 -2.46 -0.51
CA VAL A 254 -11.91 -2.08 -1.32
C VAL A 254 -11.63 -0.58 -1.17
N ALA A 255 -10.38 -0.18 -1.01
CA ALA A 255 -9.97 1.21 -0.87
C ALA A 255 -9.91 1.94 -2.22
N VAL A 256 -11.09 2.21 -2.81
CA VAL A 256 -11.17 2.72 -4.19
C VAL A 256 -10.48 4.07 -4.37
N ASP A 257 -9.44 4.06 -5.21
CA ASP A 257 -8.76 5.21 -5.77
C ASP A 257 -8.74 5.14 -7.31
N ALA A 258 -7.96 6.01 -7.96
CA ALA A 258 -7.87 6.04 -9.42
C ALA A 258 -7.35 4.73 -10.02
N GLN A 259 -6.44 4.02 -9.33
CA GLN A 259 -5.84 2.77 -9.82
C GLN A 259 -6.82 1.61 -9.67
N VAL A 260 -7.47 1.49 -8.51
CA VAL A 260 -8.51 0.47 -8.29
C VAL A 260 -9.67 0.65 -9.27
N ARG A 261 -10.13 1.91 -9.46
CA ARG A 261 -11.16 2.23 -10.45
C ARG A 261 -10.72 1.82 -11.86
N ARG A 262 -9.50 2.18 -12.25
CA ARG A 262 -8.93 1.85 -13.56
C ARG A 262 -8.93 0.34 -13.81
N ALA A 263 -8.47 -0.46 -12.84
CA ALA A 263 -8.50 -1.91 -12.95
C ALA A 263 -9.94 -2.43 -13.09
N THR A 264 -10.84 -1.97 -12.23
CA THR A 264 -12.26 -2.37 -12.23
C THR A 264 -12.95 -2.09 -13.58
N GLU A 265 -12.78 -0.88 -14.13
CA GLU A 265 -13.37 -0.49 -15.40
C GLU A 265 -12.74 -1.23 -16.59
N ASN A 266 -11.41 -1.38 -16.61
CA ASN A 266 -10.72 -2.04 -17.71
C ASN A 266 -11.01 -3.54 -17.79
N LEU A 267 -11.36 -4.17 -16.66
CA LEU A 267 -11.77 -5.57 -16.59
C LEU A 267 -13.28 -5.76 -16.81
N GLY A 268 -14.03 -4.67 -17.02
CA GLY A 268 -15.45 -4.73 -17.34
C GLY A 268 -16.36 -5.10 -16.17
N VAL A 269 -15.85 -5.05 -14.93
CA VAL A 269 -16.58 -5.39 -13.69
C VAL A 269 -17.71 -4.40 -13.44
N THR A 270 -17.47 -3.10 -13.68
CA THR A 270 -18.52 -2.07 -13.61
C THR A 270 -18.39 -1.06 -14.75
N ALA A 271 -19.50 -0.39 -15.08
CA ALA A 271 -19.56 0.71 -16.03
C ALA A 271 -19.56 2.06 -15.30
N THR A 272 -18.45 2.40 -14.64
CA THR A 272 -18.33 3.67 -13.89
C THR A 272 -17.61 4.78 -14.64
N ARG A 273 -17.19 4.54 -15.89
CA ARG A 273 -16.45 5.52 -16.71
C ARG A 273 -17.25 6.81 -16.86
N GLY A 274 -16.58 7.95 -16.74
CA GLY A 274 -17.21 9.28 -16.81
C GLY A 274 -17.88 9.75 -15.50
N LEU A 275 -18.14 8.86 -14.54
CA LEU A 275 -18.64 9.30 -13.23
C LEU A 275 -17.56 10.01 -12.42
N PRO A 276 -17.90 11.04 -11.61
CA PRO A 276 -17.00 11.55 -10.59
C PRO A 276 -16.60 10.45 -9.60
N LEU A 277 -15.35 10.43 -9.14
CA LEU A 277 -14.85 9.35 -8.27
C LEU A 277 -15.74 9.13 -7.04
N ARG A 278 -16.26 10.21 -6.43
CA ARG A 278 -17.18 10.12 -5.29
C ARG A 278 -18.45 9.30 -5.57
N LYS A 279 -18.97 9.33 -6.80
CA LYS A 279 -20.16 8.58 -7.24
C LYS A 279 -19.79 7.16 -7.71
N ALA A 280 -18.58 6.98 -8.25
CA ALA A 280 -18.10 5.66 -8.67
C ALA A 280 -17.79 4.73 -7.49
N LYS A 281 -17.33 5.27 -6.35
CA LYS A 281 -16.89 4.47 -5.18
C LYS A 281 -17.94 3.47 -4.67
N PRO A 282 -19.19 3.88 -4.35
CA PRO A 282 -20.19 2.93 -3.85
C PRO A 282 -20.52 1.82 -4.85
N VAL A 283 -20.58 2.14 -6.16
CA VAL A 283 -20.85 1.16 -7.22
C VAL A 283 -19.72 0.13 -7.32
N ILE A 284 -18.48 0.59 -7.27
CA ILE A 284 -17.30 -0.30 -7.30
C ILE A 284 -17.23 -1.17 -6.04
N HIS A 285 -17.52 -0.60 -4.86
CA HIS A 285 -17.56 -1.38 -3.61
C HIS A 285 -18.59 -2.50 -3.71
N GLN A 286 -19.82 -2.18 -4.12
CA GLN A 286 -20.89 -3.18 -4.20
C GLN A 286 -20.55 -4.28 -5.20
N ALA A 287 -20.04 -3.93 -6.38
CA ALA A 287 -19.69 -4.93 -7.39
C ALA A 287 -18.61 -5.92 -6.93
N TRP A 288 -17.62 -5.47 -6.16
CA TRP A 288 -16.62 -6.37 -5.60
C TRP A 288 -17.14 -7.18 -4.41
N LEU A 289 -18.04 -6.60 -3.59
CA LEU A 289 -18.71 -7.34 -2.54
C LEU A 289 -19.57 -8.47 -3.11
N ASP A 290 -20.39 -8.17 -4.12
CA ASP A 290 -21.23 -9.15 -4.82
C ASP A 290 -20.35 -10.24 -5.46
N ALA A 291 -19.25 -9.85 -6.12
CA ALA A 291 -18.31 -10.80 -6.71
C ALA A 291 -17.74 -11.80 -5.70
N LEU A 292 -17.44 -11.36 -4.48
CA LEU A 292 -16.89 -12.22 -3.42
C LEU A 292 -17.97 -13.08 -2.73
N SER A 293 -19.25 -12.73 -2.85
CA SER A 293 -20.34 -13.59 -2.35
C SER A 293 -20.48 -14.91 -3.13
N GLU A 294 -19.92 -14.98 -4.33
CA GLU A 294 -20.00 -16.13 -5.24
C GLU A 294 -18.70 -16.95 -5.28
N VAL A 295 -17.63 -16.49 -4.63
CA VAL A 295 -16.29 -17.03 -4.86
C VAL A 295 -15.38 -16.86 -3.66
N GLU A 296 -14.71 -17.95 -3.32
CA GLU A 296 -13.54 -17.90 -2.44
C GLU A 296 -12.32 -17.39 -3.22
N ILE A 297 -11.55 -16.52 -2.58
CA ILE A 297 -10.29 -16.00 -3.08
C ILE A 297 -9.18 -16.20 -2.06
N GLY A 298 -8.00 -16.59 -2.56
CA GLY A 298 -6.79 -16.61 -1.76
C GLY A 298 -6.44 -15.22 -1.23
N GLY A 299 -5.65 -15.18 -0.17
CA GLY A 299 -5.13 -13.96 0.39
C GLY A 299 -4.34 -14.21 1.67
N PRO A 300 -3.74 -13.17 2.25
CA PRO A 300 -3.02 -13.31 3.51
C PRO A 300 -3.95 -13.77 4.64
N PRO A 301 -3.42 -14.51 5.63
CA PRO A 301 -4.18 -14.93 6.80
C PRO A 301 -4.91 -13.76 7.48
N GLY A 302 -6.16 -14.00 7.86
CA GLY A 302 -7.02 -13.01 8.51
C GLY A 302 -7.73 -12.03 7.58
N ILE A 303 -7.40 -11.98 6.28
CA ILE A 303 -8.11 -11.17 5.28
C ILE A 303 -8.51 -11.94 4.01
N ALA A 304 -8.19 -13.23 3.89
CA ALA A 304 -8.64 -14.08 2.80
C ALA A 304 -10.18 -14.01 2.62
N ASP A 305 -10.67 -14.23 1.40
CA ASP A 305 -12.10 -14.16 1.06
C ASP A 305 -12.78 -12.80 1.32
N THR A 306 -12.00 -11.73 1.53
CA THR A 306 -12.55 -10.38 1.77
C THR A 306 -12.08 -9.35 0.74
N CYS A 307 -12.82 -8.25 0.66
CA CYS A 307 -12.41 -7.06 -0.09
C CYS A 307 -11.03 -6.52 0.38
N ALA A 308 -10.66 -6.74 1.64
CA ALA A 308 -9.37 -6.31 2.19
C ALA A 308 -8.18 -7.08 1.58
N ALA A 309 -8.35 -8.36 1.23
CA ALA A 309 -7.35 -9.11 0.46
C ALA A 309 -7.30 -8.68 -1.01
N LEU A 310 -8.45 -8.38 -1.61
CA LEU A 310 -8.51 -8.02 -3.03
C LEU A 310 -7.95 -6.62 -3.34
N ASP A 311 -8.09 -5.67 -2.41
CA ASP A 311 -7.64 -4.28 -2.55
C ASP A 311 -6.19 -4.10 -3.07
N PRO A 312 -5.16 -4.67 -2.44
CA PRO A 312 -3.79 -4.52 -2.93
C PRO A 312 -3.58 -5.07 -4.34
N ALA A 313 -4.23 -6.18 -4.68
CA ALA A 313 -4.13 -6.80 -5.99
C ALA A 313 -4.77 -5.88 -7.06
N LEU A 314 -5.96 -5.34 -6.80
CA LEU A 314 -6.62 -4.38 -7.69
C LEU A 314 -5.79 -3.12 -7.90
N TRP A 315 -5.23 -2.57 -6.83
CA TRP A 315 -4.36 -1.40 -6.92
C TRP A 315 -3.11 -1.70 -7.75
N PHE A 316 -2.51 -2.88 -7.57
CA PHE A 316 -1.32 -3.33 -8.30
C PHE A 316 -1.60 -3.54 -9.80
N PHE A 317 -2.69 -4.22 -10.15
CA PHE A 317 -3.17 -4.35 -11.53
C PHE A 317 -3.48 -2.97 -12.16
N GLY A 318 -4.05 -2.04 -11.40
CA GLY A 318 -4.31 -0.68 -11.86
C GLY A 318 -3.02 0.08 -12.16
N ARG A 319 -2.13 0.15 -11.16
CA ARG A 319 -0.88 0.91 -11.23
C ARG A 319 0.08 0.34 -12.26
N HIS A 320 0.37 -0.95 -12.17
CA HIS A 320 1.41 -1.57 -12.98
C HIS A 320 0.78 -2.12 -14.26
N GLY A 321 -0.26 -2.96 -14.17
CA GLY A 321 -0.95 -3.56 -15.33
C GLY A 321 -1.51 -2.53 -16.31
N CYS A 322 -2.63 -1.91 -15.91
CA CYS A 322 -3.45 -1.06 -16.75
C CYS A 322 -2.73 0.21 -17.22
N SER A 323 -1.97 0.88 -16.33
CA SER A 323 -1.23 2.08 -16.71
C SER A 323 -0.19 1.81 -17.79
N HIS A 324 0.45 0.64 -17.76
CA HIS A 324 1.44 0.27 -18.77
C HIS A 324 0.77 0.05 -20.13
N CYS A 325 -0.35 -0.68 -20.19
CA CYS A 325 -1.10 -0.87 -21.43
C CYS A 325 -1.57 0.47 -22.03
N GLU A 326 -1.98 1.42 -21.19
CA GLU A 326 -2.34 2.77 -21.61
C GLU A 326 -1.17 3.52 -22.21
N LYS A 327 0.00 3.52 -21.55
CA LYS A 327 1.23 4.14 -22.08
C LYS A 327 1.70 3.49 -23.37
N ALA A 328 1.60 2.17 -23.47
CA ALA A 328 2.02 1.40 -24.64
C ALA A 328 1.03 1.45 -25.80
N GLY A 329 -0.19 1.99 -25.59
CA GLY A 329 -1.24 2.01 -26.60
C GLY A 329 -1.79 0.63 -27.00
N ARG A 330 -1.39 -0.45 -26.32
CA ARG A 330 -1.75 -1.83 -26.64
C ARG A 330 -1.94 -2.68 -25.39
N LYS A 331 -2.67 -3.79 -25.52
CA LYS A 331 -2.76 -4.80 -24.45
C LYS A 331 -1.41 -5.47 -24.28
N VAL A 332 -0.86 -5.41 -23.07
CA VAL A 332 0.26 -6.23 -22.61
C VAL A 332 -0.29 -7.16 -21.54
N ARG A 333 -0.10 -8.47 -21.71
CA ARG A 333 -0.57 -9.44 -20.73
C ARG A 333 0.27 -9.27 -19.46
N PHE A 334 -0.39 -9.02 -18.33
CA PHE A 334 0.26 -8.86 -17.03
C PHE A 334 -0.11 -10.00 -16.07
N GLY A 335 -1.32 -10.52 -16.21
CA GLY A 335 -1.82 -11.72 -15.54
C GLY A 335 -2.99 -12.30 -16.35
N ARG A 336 -3.51 -13.45 -15.93
CA ARG A 336 -4.66 -14.12 -16.56
C ARG A 336 -5.90 -13.24 -16.54
N ALA A 337 -6.09 -12.40 -15.51
CA ALA A 337 -7.19 -11.44 -15.49
C ALA A 337 -7.19 -10.48 -16.71
N CYS A 338 -6.04 -10.20 -17.32
CA CYS A 338 -5.93 -9.33 -18.50
C CYS A 338 -6.61 -9.90 -19.76
N ASP A 339 -6.85 -11.21 -19.82
CA ASP A 339 -7.56 -11.84 -20.92
C ASP A 339 -9.03 -11.35 -21.01
N HIS A 340 -9.54 -10.81 -19.90
CA HIS A 340 -10.87 -10.22 -19.77
C HIS A 340 -10.90 -8.70 -19.97
N CYS A 341 -9.78 -8.07 -20.36
CA CYS A 341 -9.72 -6.62 -20.52
C CYS A 341 -10.62 -6.11 -21.66
N VAL A 342 -11.64 -5.32 -21.32
CA VAL A 342 -12.60 -4.78 -22.30
C VAL A 342 -12.07 -3.57 -23.08
N ARG A 343 -11.00 -2.91 -22.61
CA ARG A 343 -10.46 -1.69 -23.24
C ARG A 343 -9.86 -1.96 -24.62
N PHE A 344 -9.18 -3.10 -24.80
CA PHE A 344 -8.43 -3.40 -26.02
C PHE A 344 -9.08 -4.48 -26.90
N ASN A 345 -10.12 -5.16 -26.41
CA ASN A 345 -10.81 -6.21 -27.17
C ASN A 345 -11.62 -5.66 -28.36
N GLN A 346 -11.77 -4.34 -28.50
CA GLN A 346 -12.45 -3.71 -29.66
C GLN A 346 -11.52 -3.49 -30.87
N LEU A 347 -10.19 -3.62 -30.72
CA LEU A 347 -9.23 -3.39 -31.82
C LEU A 347 -9.01 -4.62 -32.70
N SER A 348 -9.48 -5.80 -32.28
CA SER A 348 -9.22 -7.07 -32.98
C SER A 348 -10.30 -7.49 -33.97
N SER A 349 -11.41 -6.75 -34.07
CA SER A 349 -12.57 -7.09 -34.90
C SER A 349 -12.72 -6.21 -36.15
N THR A 350 -11.66 -5.50 -36.56
CA THR A 350 -11.63 -4.68 -37.79
C THR A 350 -10.50 -5.06 -38.75
N GLY A 351 -9.90 -6.24 -38.55
CA GLY A 351 -8.87 -6.82 -39.44
C GLY A 351 -9.43 -7.94 -40.28
#